data_AF-A0A950QSM1-F1
#
_entry.id   AF-A0A950QSM1-F1
#
_cell.length_a   1.000
_cell.length_b   1.000
_cell.length_c   1.000
_cell.angle_alpha   90.00
_cell.angle_beta   90.00
_cell.angle_gamma   90.00
#
_symmetry.space_group_name_H-M   'P 1'
#
loop_
_entity.id
_entity.type
_entity.pdbx_description
1 polymer ?
#
loop_
_entity_poly.entity_id
_entity_poly.type
_entity_poly.pdbx_seq_one_letter_code
_entity_poly.pdbx_strand_id
1 'polypeptide(L)'
;MIPELRKDFNARWTPELYRNFLRRLDECAGTHVEFRCNETPVFLPKPLLDKIVRYGSELYGQLASNPAYREASESAIPKPFRVPNEAPHPLFVQADFGLVRAPDGEIEPKLVEIQGFPSIYGLQAVMADAYRRAYQLDPSLRVFLDGLDESAFFELLKHAILAGHDPENVVLLEIDPFEQKTLPDFLVTRKRLGIRIVNIRDVKKQGRKLNVDGIPIERIYNRVIVD
;
A
#
# COMPACT_ATOMS: atom_id res chain seq x y z
N MET A 1 -1.15 4.14 -21.99
CA MET A 1 -2.46 3.52 -21.68
C MET A 1 -2.86 2.63 -22.83
N ILE A 2 -3.60 1.55 -22.59
CA ILE A 2 -4.15 0.68 -23.66
C ILE A 2 -5.37 1.40 -24.27
N PRO A 3 -5.29 1.93 -25.51
CA PRO A 3 -6.32 2.83 -26.04
C PRO A 3 -7.67 2.14 -26.21
N GLU A 4 -7.66 0.85 -26.55
CA GLU A 4 -8.87 0.10 -26.92
C GLU A 4 -9.75 -0.15 -25.70
N LEU A 5 -9.12 -0.52 -24.57
CA LEU A 5 -9.80 -0.67 -23.28
C LEU A 5 -10.32 0.67 -22.78
N ARG A 6 -9.59 1.77 -23.01
CA ARG A 6 -10.07 3.10 -22.63
C ARG A 6 -11.28 3.53 -23.45
N LYS A 7 -11.26 3.27 -24.76
CA LYS A 7 -12.38 3.57 -25.66
C LYS A 7 -13.62 2.76 -25.29
N ASP A 8 -13.46 1.46 -25.04
CA ASP A 8 -14.54 0.59 -24.59
C ASP A 8 -15.12 1.06 -23.24
N PHE A 9 -14.27 1.34 -22.25
CA PHE A 9 -14.71 1.87 -20.96
C PHE A 9 -15.53 3.16 -21.13
N ASN A 10 -15.02 4.13 -21.90
CA ASN A 10 -15.69 5.40 -22.12
C ASN A 10 -17.07 5.22 -22.80
N ALA A 11 -17.20 4.26 -23.72
CA ALA A 11 -18.44 3.99 -24.43
C ALA A 11 -19.53 3.37 -23.53
N ARG A 12 -19.14 2.61 -22.50
CA ARG A 12 -20.06 1.91 -21.58
C ARG A 12 -20.30 2.66 -20.27
N TRP A 13 -19.46 3.63 -19.93
CA TRP A 13 -19.51 4.32 -18.66
C TRP A 13 -20.84 5.06 -18.45
N THR A 14 -21.38 4.98 -17.24
CA THR A 14 -22.54 5.77 -16.81
C THR A 14 -22.38 6.21 -15.36
N PRO A 15 -23.07 7.28 -14.92
CA PRO A 15 -23.10 7.67 -13.51
C PRO A 15 -23.60 6.56 -12.58
N GLU A 16 -24.46 5.67 -13.06
CA GLU A 16 -24.97 4.53 -12.28
C GLU A 16 -23.89 3.47 -12.04
N LEU A 17 -23.07 3.17 -13.04
CA LEU A 17 -21.92 2.27 -12.88
C LEU A 17 -20.91 2.84 -11.87
N TYR A 18 -20.68 4.14 -11.89
CA TYR A 18 -19.82 4.80 -10.91
C TYR A 18 -20.39 4.74 -9.49
N ARG A 19 -21.69 5.02 -9.29
CA ARG A 19 -22.35 4.83 -8.00
C ARG A 19 -22.26 3.38 -7.50
N ASN A 20 -22.44 2.41 -8.40
CA ASN A 20 -22.28 1.00 -8.08
C ASN A 20 -20.83 0.66 -7.68
N PHE A 21 -19.83 1.24 -8.35
CA PHE A 21 -18.42 1.11 -7.97
C PHE A 21 -18.16 1.64 -6.54
N LEU A 22 -18.61 2.86 -6.24
CA LEU A 22 -18.42 3.46 -4.92
C LEU A 22 -19.07 2.62 -3.80
N ARG A 23 -20.32 2.19 -4.00
CA ARG A 23 -21.01 1.32 -3.04
C ARG A 23 -20.24 0.02 -2.80
N ARG A 24 -19.76 -0.62 -3.87
CA ARG A 24 -18.97 -1.87 -3.76
C ARG A 24 -17.66 -1.66 -3.02
N LEU A 25 -16.99 -0.54 -3.28
CA LEU A 25 -15.77 -0.19 -2.59
C LEU A 25 -16.02 -0.05 -1.08
N ASP A 26 -17.09 0.65 -0.68
CA ASP A 26 -17.49 0.79 0.72
C ASP A 26 -17.81 -0.58 1.37
N GLU A 27 -18.56 -1.43 0.67
CA GLU A 27 -18.87 -2.80 1.13
C GLU A 27 -17.61 -3.64 1.32
N CYS A 28 -16.66 -3.57 0.39
CA CYS A 28 -15.41 -4.31 0.44
C CYS A 28 -14.47 -3.77 1.54
N ALA A 29 -14.43 -2.45 1.73
CA ALA A 29 -13.59 -1.81 2.73
C ALA A 29 -14.17 -1.90 4.16
N GLY A 30 -15.49 -2.07 4.29
CA GLY A 30 -16.19 -2.13 5.56
C GLY A 30 -16.47 -0.75 6.20
N THR A 31 -16.24 0.33 5.47
CA THR A 31 -16.59 1.71 5.83
C THR A 31 -16.62 2.57 4.57
N HIS A 32 -17.15 3.79 4.67
CA HIS A 32 -17.16 4.73 3.57
C HIS A 32 -15.75 5.23 3.22
N VAL A 33 -15.40 5.23 1.94
CA VAL A 33 -14.13 5.81 1.45
C VAL A 33 -14.32 7.30 1.20
N GLU A 34 -13.78 8.13 2.11
CA GLU A 34 -14.00 9.59 2.08
C GLU A 34 -13.22 10.33 0.99
N PHE A 35 -12.14 9.74 0.47
CA PHE A 35 -11.36 10.36 -0.60
C PHE A 35 -11.96 10.05 -1.97
N ARG A 36 -11.72 10.95 -2.93
CA ARG A 36 -12.24 10.81 -4.29
C ARG A 36 -11.59 9.63 -4.98
N CYS A 37 -12.41 8.72 -5.48
CA CYS A 37 -11.98 7.63 -6.33
C CYS A 37 -12.16 8.03 -7.80
N ASN A 38 -11.20 7.73 -8.65
CA ASN A 38 -11.33 7.97 -10.09
C ASN A 38 -12.52 7.18 -10.65
N GLU A 39 -13.26 7.73 -11.59
CA GLU A 39 -14.35 7.00 -12.22
C GLU A 39 -13.85 5.84 -13.07
N THR A 40 -12.59 5.87 -13.48
CA THR A 40 -11.99 4.96 -14.45
C THR A 40 -10.69 4.37 -13.91
N PRO A 41 -10.47 3.06 -14.04
CA PRO A 41 -9.15 2.48 -13.78
C PRO A 41 -8.17 2.87 -14.90
N VAL A 42 -6.88 2.80 -14.60
CA VAL A 42 -5.83 3.05 -15.60
C VAL A 42 -5.42 1.73 -16.24
N PHE A 43 -5.59 1.63 -17.57
CA PHE A 43 -5.18 0.46 -18.34
C PHE A 43 -3.74 0.65 -18.83
N LEU A 44 -2.79 -0.08 -18.24
CA LEU A 44 -1.37 0.03 -18.58
C LEU A 44 -0.88 -1.19 -19.37
N PRO A 45 -0.11 -1.00 -20.46
CA PRO A 45 0.47 -2.12 -21.19
C PRO A 45 1.57 -2.78 -20.35
N LYS A 46 1.64 -4.12 -20.41
CA LYS A 46 2.62 -4.90 -19.64
C LYS A 46 4.07 -4.41 -19.81
N PRO A 47 4.59 -4.09 -21.01
CA PRO A 47 5.95 -3.58 -21.14
C PRO A 47 6.25 -2.30 -20.34
N LEU A 48 5.25 -1.42 -20.17
CA LEU A 48 5.42 -0.22 -19.34
C LEU A 48 5.46 -0.58 -17.85
N LEU A 49 4.60 -1.49 -17.40
CA LEU A 49 4.62 -2.00 -16.02
C LEU A 49 5.96 -2.69 -15.70
N ASP A 50 6.45 -3.53 -16.60
CA ASP A 50 7.73 -4.23 -16.43
C ASP A 50 8.90 -3.23 -16.33
N LYS A 51 8.85 -2.14 -17.11
CA LYS A 51 9.83 -1.04 -17.01
C LYS A 51 9.75 -0.33 -15.66
N ILE A 52 8.55 -0.02 -15.15
CA ILE A 52 8.33 0.60 -13.83
C ILE A 52 8.87 -0.29 -12.72
N VAL A 53 8.53 -1.58 -12.72
CA VAL A 53 9.00 -2.56 -11.73
C VAL A 53 10.52 -2.62 -11.74
N ARG A 54 11.12 -2.78 -12.93
CA ARG A 54 12.58 -2.85 -13.08
C ARG A 54 13.25 -1.57 -12.56
N TYR A 55 12.78 -0.39 -12.93
CA TYR A 55 13.35 0.87 -12.44
C TYR A 55 13.21 1.00 -10.93
N GLY A 56 12.06 0.64 -10.34
CA GLY A 56 11.86 0.66 -8.90
C GLY A 56 12.88 -0.23 -8.18
N SER A 57 13.06 -1.48 -8.64
CA SER A 57 14.02 -2.42 -8.07
C SER A 57 15.48 -1.95 -8.24
N GLU A 58 15.86 -1.47 -9.42
CA GLU A 58 17.22 -0.98 -9.71
C GLU A 58 17.56 0.26 -8.86
N LEU A 59 16.65 1.24 -8.79
CA LEU A 59 16.86 2.48 -8.04
C LEU A 59 16.93 2.24 -6.53
N TYR A 60 16.03 1.42 -5.98
CA TYR A 60 16.15 1.01 -4.59
C TYR A 60 17.45 0.23 -4.34
N GLY A 61 17.83 -0.68 -5.24
CA GLY A 61 19.08 -1.43 -5.15
C GLY A 61 20.32 -0.52 -5.09
N GLN A 62 20.34 0.56 -5.86
CA GLN A 62 21.41 1.56 -5.80
C GLN A 62 21.48 2.29 -4.45
N LEU A 63 20.33 2.64 -3.85
CA LEU A 63 20.29 3.27 -2.53
C LEU A 63 20.70 2.29 -1.43
N ALA A 64 20.13 1.09 -1.44
CA ALA A 64 20.32 0.08 -0.42
C ALA A 64 21.76 -0.47 -0.38
N SER A 65 22.44 -0.50 -1.52
CA SER A 65 23.82 -0.99 -1.63
C SER A 65 24.89 0.09 -1.45
N ASN A 66 24.51 1.36 -1.26
CA ASN A 66 25.44 2.48 -1.15
C ASN A 66 25.74 2.85 0.33
N PRO A 67 26.93 2.53 0.86
CA PRO A 67 27.25 2.80 2.26
C PRO A 67 27.35 4.31 2.57
N ALA A 68 27.84 5.11 1.63
CA ALA A 68 27.98 6.56 1.80
C ALA A 68 26.60 7.23 1.89
N TYR A 69 25.63 6.76 1.09
CA TYR A 69 24.25 7.19 1.20
C TYR A 69 23.65 6.81 2.56
N ARG A 70 23.85 5.57 3.02
CA ARG A 70 23.37 5.11 4.34
C ARG A 70 23.93 5.96 5.48
N GLU A 71 25.22 6.26 5.48
CA GLU A 71 25.86 7.10 6.49
C GLU A 71 25.33 8.54 6.47
N ALA A 72 25.16 9.12 5.28
CA ALA A 72 24.59 10.46 5.13
C ALA A 72 23.13 10.52 5.61
N SER A 73 22.32 9.52 5.26
CA SER A 73 20.92 9.41 5.69
C SER A 73 20.81 9.31 7.21
N GLU A 74 21.59 8.44 7.86
CA GLU A 74 21.59 8.29 9.32
C GLU A 74 22.05 9.57 10.05
N SER A 75 23.01 10.27 9.45
CA SER A 75 23.51 11.54 9.98
C SER A 75 22.48 12.68 9.89
N ALA A 76 21.56 12.62 8.93
CA ALA A 76 20.48 13.58 8.77
C ALA A 76 19.35 13.40 9.80
N ILE A 77 19.21 12.22 10.42
CA ILE A 77 18.16 11.94 11.41
C ILE A 77 18.53 12.60 12.76
N PRO A 78 17.70 13.52 13.28
CA PRO A 78 17.92 14.12 14.60
C PRO A 78 18.00 13.07 15.70
N LYS A 79 18.88 13.27 16.68
CA LYS A 79 19.10 12.31 17.79
C LYS A 79 17.82 11.80 18.47
N PRO A 80 16.79 12.64 18.75
CA PRO A 80 15.55 12.16 19.38
C PRO A 80 14.74 11.17 18.52
N PHE A 81 14.94 11.18 17.20
CA PHE A 81 14.20 10.35 16.24
C PHE A 81 14.98 9.10 15.81
N ARG A 82 16.17 8.86 16.37
CA ARG A 82 16.92 7.63 16.10
C ARG A 82 16.29 6.47 16.85
N VAL A 83 15.77 5.50 16.10
CA VAL A 83 15.14 4.30 16.64
C VAL A 83 16.20 3.20 16.79
N PRO A 84 16.35 2.58 17.98
CA PRO A 84 17.32 1.51 18.18
C PRO A 84 16.90 0.23 17.44
N ASN A 85 17.89 -0.53 16.97
CA ASN A 85 17.71 -1.82 16.29
C ASN A 85 16.88 -1.71 14.99
N GLU A 86 17.10 -0.64 14.21
CA GLU A 86 16.55 -0.56 12.85
C GLU A 86 17.05 -1.75 12.00
N ALA A 87 16.16 -2.32 11.19
CA ALA A 87 16.55 -3.34 10.22
C ALA A 87 17.44 -2.72 9.13
N PRO A 88 18.38 -3.50 8.53
CA PRO A 88 19.24 -2.99 7.47
C PRO A 88 18.47 -2.55 6.21
N HIS A 89 17.25 -3.07 6.03
CA HIS A 89 16.35 -2.72 4.94
C HIS A 89 14.94 -2.46 5.49
N PRO A 90 14.22 -1.47 4.94
CA PRO A 90 12.81 -1.30 5.24
C PRO A 90 12.03 -2.53 4.78
N LEU A 91 10.99 -2.89 5.55
CA LEU A 91 10.12 -4.01 5.21
C LEU A 91 9.26 -3.71 3.97
N PHE A 92 8.91 -2.45 3.78
CA PHE A 92 8.12 -1.95 2.66
C PHE A 92 8.87 -0.86 1.93
N VAL A 93 8.75 -0.85 0.61
CA VAL A 93 9.28 0.20 -0.25
C VAL A 93 8.24 0.48 -1.32
N GLN A 94 7.97 1.75 -1.56
CA GLN A 94 7.16 2.24 -2.66
C GLN A 94 8.00 3.19 -3.50
N ALA A 95 7.90 3.02 -4.82
CA ALA A 95 8.54 3.88 -5.79
C ALA A 95 7.46 4.48 -6.69
N ASP A 96 7.33 5.80 -6.63
CA ASP A 96 6.29 6.54 -7.33
C ASP A 96 6.85 7.08 -8.64
N PHE A 97 6.10 6.91 -9.72
CA PHE A 97 6.52 7.31 -11.06
C PHE A 97 5.51 8.23 -11.73
N GLY A 98 6.02 9.35 -12.24
CA GLY A 98 5.33 10.16 -13.24
C GLY A 98 5.52 9.55 -14.63
N LEU A 99 4.47 9.54 -15.44
CA LEU A 99 4.55 9.09 -16.84
C LEU A 99 4.70 10.29 -17.76
N VAL A 100 5.82 10.37 -18.48
CA VAL A 100 6.10 11.43 -19.44
C VAL A 100 6.08 10.89 -20.87
N ARG A 101 5.76 11.76 -21.82
CA ARG A 101 5.87 11.43 -23.24
C ARG A 101 7.26 11.83 -23.74
N ALA A 102 8.00 10.88 -24.29
CA ALA A 102 9.27 11.13 -24.94
C ALA A 102 9.09 11.79 -26.33
N PRO A 103 10.14 12.38 -26.93
CA PRO A 103 10.04 13.04 -28.24
C PRO A 103 9.57 12.14 -29.38
N ASP A 104 9.82 10.83 -29.29
CA ASP A 104 9.35 9.80 -30.23
C ASP A 104 7.88 9.37 -29.99
N GLY A 105 7.24 9.91 -28.96
CA GLY A 105 5.86 9.63 -28.58
C GLY A 105 5.70 8.48 -27.57
N GLU A 106 6.78 7.76 -27.23
CA GLU A 106 6.76 6.69 -26.23
C GLU A 106 6.45 7.21 -24.82
N ILE A 107 5.89 6.35 -23.98
CA ILE A 107 5.63 6.68 -22.57
C ILE A 107 6.78 6.17 -21.71
N GLU A 108 7.41 7.09 -20.99
CA GLU A 108 8.53 6.81 -20.11
C GLU A 108 8.18 7.09 -18.64
N PRO A 109 8.43 6.16 -17.71
CA PRO A 109 8.32 6.43 -16.29
C PRO A 109 9.53 7.22 -15.78
N LYS A 110 9.26 8.23 -14.97
CA LYS A 110 10.26 9.06 -14.26
C LYS A 110 9.98 9.00 -12.77
N LEU A 111 11.00 8.66 -12.00
CA LEU A 111 10.89 8.57 -10.55
C LEU A 111 10.49 9.94 -9.98
N VAL A 112 9.49 9.94 -9.12
CA VAL A 112 9.07 11.09 -8.31
C VAL A 112 9.69 10.95 -6.92
N GLU A 113 9.41 9.82 -6.25
CA GLU A 113 9.94 9.53 -4.91
C GLU A 113 10.09 8.03 -4.66
N ILE A 114 10.93 7.70 -3.67
CA ILE A 114 10.99 6.38 -3.04
C ILE A 114 10.77 6.59 -1.54
N GLN A 115 9.82 5.84 -0.99
CA GLN A 115 9.46 5.93 0.43
C GLN A 115 9.26 4.54 1.04
N GLY A 116 9.40 4.43 2.36
CA GLY A 116 9.32 3.16 3.10
C GLY A 116 8.14 3.07 4.07
N PHE A 117 7.16 3.95 3.93
CA PHE A 117 5.98 4.06 4.79
C PHE A 117 4.81 3.27 4.21
N PRO A 118 4.39 2.16 4.84
CA PRO A 118 3.43 1.26 4.23
C PRO A 118 2.00 1.79 4.32
N SER A 119 1.42 2.17 3.19
CA SER A 119 0.05 2.68 3.12
C SER A 119 -0.76 1.99 2.03
N ILE A 120 -2.08 1.91 2.21
CA ILE A 120 -3.10 1.52 1.22
C ILE A 120 -2.99 0.12 0.60
N TYR A 121 -2.12 -0.76 1.09
CA TYR A 121 -1.93 -2.12 0.55
C TYR A 121 -3.18 -3.00 0.59
N GLY A 122 -3.97 -2.93 1.66
CA GLY A 122 -5.23 -3.66 1.76
C GLY A 122 -6.30 -3.05 0.86
N LEU A 123 -6.43 -1.72 0.93
CA LEU A 123 -7.45 -0.98 0.18
C LEU A 123 -7.26 -1.09 -1.34
N GLN A 124 -6.04 -0.98 -1.86
CA GLN A 124 -5.78 -1.06 -3.30
C GLN A 124 -6.19 -2.42 -3.88
N ALA A 125 -5.98 -3.50 -3.13
CA ALA A 125 -6.30 -4.85 -3.57
C ALA A 125 -7.81 -5.04 -3.71
N VAL A 126 -8.60 -4.58 -2.73
CA VAL A 126 -10.06 -4.67 -2.80
C VAL A 126 -10.68 -3.67 -3.77
N MET A 127 -10.06 -2.50 -3.93
CA MET A 127 -10.49 -1.50 -4.92
C MET A 127 -10.38 -2.04 -6.35
N ALA A 128 -9.33 -2.79 -6.66
CA ALA A 128 -9.16 -3.44 -7.95
C ALA A 128 -10.32 -4.41 -8.29
N ASP A 129 -10.76 -5.20 -7.31
CA ASP A 129 -11.93 -6.08 -7.46
C ASP A 129 -13.23 -5.29 -7.62
N ALA A 130 -13.39 -4.18 -6.87
CA ALA A 130 -14.54 -3.29 -6.99
C ALA A 130 -14.66 -2.71 -8.41
N TYR A 131 -13.58 -2.22 -9.01
CA TYR A 131 -13.55 -1.78 -10.41
C TYR A 131 -13.95 -2.90 -11.37
N ARG A 132 -13.31 -4.07 -11.24
CA ARG A 132 -13.55 -5.21 -12.12
C ARG A 132 -15.03 -5.61 -12.15
N ARG A 133 -15.65 -5.71 -10.97
CA ARG A 133 -17.07 -6.08 -10.84
C ARG A 133 -18.02 -4.99 -11.29
N ALA A 134 -17.77 -3.74 -10.89
CA ALA A 134 -18.68 -2.63 -11.18
C ALA A 134 -18.78 -2.38 -12.69
N TYR A 135 -17.66 -2.48 -13.40
CA TYR A 135 -17.58 -2.18 -14.84
C TYR A 135 -17.55 -3.42 -15.73
N GLN A 136 -17.67 -4.61 -15.14
CA GLN A 136 -17.61 -5.91 -15.84
C GLN A 136 -16.39 -6.00 -16.76
N LEU A 137 -15.22 -5.64 -16.21
CA LEU A 137 -13.97 -5.65 -16.96
C LEU A 137 -13.56 -7.08 -17.30
N ASP A 138 -12.84 -7.23 -18.42
CA ASP A 138 -12.34 -8.52 -18.87
C ASP A 138 -11.55 -9.24 -17.74
N PRO A 139 -11.93 -10.48 -17.38
CA PRO A 139 -11.28 -11.22 -16.28
C PRO A 139 -9.83 -11.62 -16.59
N SER A 140 -9.38 -11.49 -17.84
CA SER A 140 -7.97 -11.69 -18.22
C SER A 140 -7.07 -10.52 -17.81
N LEU A 141 -7.65 -9.35 -17.51
CA LEU A 141 -6.89 -8.21 -16.98
C LEU A 141 -6.29 -8.56 -15.61
N ARG A 142 -5.04 -8.16 -15.42
CA ARG A 142 -4.28 -8.39 -14.19
C ARG A 142 -4.08 -7.08 -13.45
N VAL A 143 -4.16 -7.16 -12.13
CA VAL A 143 -4.03 -6.01 -11.20
C VAL A 143 -2.88 -6.20 -10.23
N PHE A 144 -2.47 -7.44 -10.01
CA PHE A 144 -1.30 -7.79 -9.21
C PHE A 144 -0.10 -8.06 -10.12
N LEU A 145 1.08 -7.74 -9.60
CA LEU A 145 2.36 -7.96 -10.26
C LEU A 145 2.92 -9.35 -9.92
N ASP A 146 4.02 -9.74 -10.56
CA ASP A 146 4.75 -10.98 -10.31
C ASP A 146 3.92 -12.28 -10.41
N GLY A 147 2.85 -12.24 -11.19
CA GLY A 147 1.96 -13.39 -11.39
C GLY A 147 1.09 -13.72 -10.16
N LEU A 148 1.06 -12.84 -9.16
CA LEU A 148 0.22 -13.01 -7.99
C LEU A 148 -1.27 -12.92 -8.37
N ASP A 149 -2.09 -13.64 -7.62
CA ASP A 149 -3.52 -13.35 -7.50
C ASP A 149 -3.80 -12.68 -6.15
N GLU A 150 -5.06 -12.38 -5.87
CA GLU A 150 -5.46 -11.74 -4.62
C GLU A 150 -5.10 -12.60 -3.39
N SER A 151 -5.26 -13.91 -3.49
CA SER A 151 -4.96 -14.83 -2.38
C SER A 151 -3.46 -14.81 -2.08
N ALA A 152 -2.63 -14.99 -3.10
CA ALA A 152 -1.18 -14.98 -2.97
C ALA A 152 -0.64 -13.61 -2.50
N PHE A 153 -1.24 -12.50 -2.96
CA PHE A 153 -0.91 -11.16 -2.48
C PHE A 153 -1.15 -11.01 -0.98
N PHE A 154 -2.32 -11.41 -0.48
CA PHE A 154 -2.62 -11.28 0.94
C PHE A 154 -1.83 -12.27 1.81
N GLU A 155 -1.48 -13.46 1.31
CA GLU A 155 -0.56 -14.35 2.00
C GLU A 155 0.85 -13.76 2.10
N LEU A 156 1.36 -13.14 1.04
CA LEU A 156 2.64 -12.42 1.07
C LEU A 156 2.60 -11.26 2.07
N LEU A 157 1.54 -10.44 2.03
CA LEU A 157 1.36 -9.32 2.95
C LEU A 157 1.26 -9.79 4.40
N LYS A 158 0.52 -10.87 4.65
CA LYS A 158 0.39 -11.50 5.97
C LYS A 158 1.73 -12.03 6.46
N HIS A 159 2.49 -12.70 5.62
CA HIS A 159 3.84 -13.17 5.96
C HIS A 159 4.76 -12.01 6.37
N ALA A 160 4.79 -10.93 5.58
CA ALA A 160 5.62 -9.76 5.86
C ALA A 160 5.23 -9.05 7.18
N ILE A 161 3.92 -8.86 7.40
CA ILE A 161 3.41 -8.14 8.56
C ILE A 161 3.50 -8.97 9.84
N LEU A 162 3.11 -10.25 9.80
CA LEU A 162 3.12 -11.10 11.00
C LEU A 162 4.52 -11.59 11.36
N ALA A 163 5.36 -11.90 10.37
CA ALA A 163 6.71 -12.42 10.55
C ALA A 163 6.80 -13.61 11.54
N GLY A 164 5.79 -14.47 11.55
CA GLY A 164 5.72 -15.66 12.41
C GLY A 164 5.13 -15.43 13.81
N HIS A 165 4.77 -14.20 14.17
CA HIS A 165 4.06 -13.92 15.42
C HIS A 165 2.56 -14.22 15.32
N ASP A 166 1.94 -14.54 16.46
CA ASP A 166 0.49 -14.68 16.55
C ASP A 166 -0.21 -13.35 16.25
N PRO A 167 -1.28 -13.32 15.43
CA PRO A 167 -1.96 -12.08 15.05
C PRO A 167 -2.42 -11.22 16.23
N GLU A 168 -2.73 -11.83 17.37
CA GLU A 168 -3.11 -11.09 18.58
C GLU A 168 -1.98 -10.22 19.15
N ASN A 169 -0.71 -10.61 18.92
CA ASN A 169 0.48 -9.89 19.37
C ASN A 169 1.06 -8.94 18.32
N VAL A 170 0.44 -8.87 17.13
CA VAL A 170 0.78 -7.92 16.07
C VAL A 170 -0.28 -6.84 16.00
N VAL A 171 0.14 -5.58 15.98
CA VAL A 171 -0.79 -4.44 15.97
C VAL A 171 -0.53 -3.52 14.77
N LEU A 172 -1.61 -3.06 14.14
CA LEU A 172 -1.60 -1.87 13.29
C LEU A 172 -1.69 -0.67 14.22
N LEU A 173 -0.61 0.09 14.33
CA LEU A 173 -0.49 1.20 15.27
C LEU A 173 -0.66 2.54 14.55
N GLU A 174 -1.54 3.40 15.06
CA GLU A 174 -1.84 4.71 14.48
C GLU A 174 -2.24 5.72 15.58
N ILE A 175 -2.22 7.02 15.29
CA ILE A 175 -2.84 8.08 16.10
C ILE A 175 -4.30 8.23 15.66
N ASP A 176 -5.24 8.03 16.58
CA ASP A 176 -6.68 8.14 16.30
C ASP A 176 -7.12 7.34 15.06
N PRO A 177 -6.84 6.02 15.01
CA PRO A 177 -6.99 5.21 13.79
C PRO A 177 -8.36 5.30 13.13
N PHE A 178 -9.43 5.46 13.92
CA PHE A 178 -10.81 5.50 13.44
C PHE A 178 -11.23 6.86 12.87
N GLU A 179 -10.43 7.89 13.07
CA GLU A 179 -10.65 9.23 12.50
C GLU A 179 -9.79 9.47 11.24
N GLN A 180 -8.95 8.50 10.87
CA GLN A 180 -8.07 8.62 9.71
C GLN A 180 -8.84 8.37 8.40
N LYS A 181 -8.56 9.18 7.38
CA LYS A 181 -9.08 8.95 6.01
C LYS A 181 -8.67 7.60 5.43
N THR A 182 -7.59 7.01 5.94
CA THR A 182 -7.09 5.69 5.57
C THR A 182 -7.72 4.55 6.38
N LEU A 183 -8.70 4.82 7.25
CA LEU A 183 -9.46 3.79 7.96
C LEU A 183 -9.94 2.63 7.06
N PRO A 184 -10.45 2.85 5.83
CA PRO A 184 -10.77 1.76 4.90
C PRO A 184 -9.64 0.71 4.75
N ASP A 185 -8.39 1.17 4.64
CA ASP A 185 -7.21 0.29 4.52
C ASP A 185 -6.95 -0.50 5.81
N PHE A 186 -7.13 0.14 6.97
CA PHE A 186 -6.93 -0.49 8.27
C PHE A 186 -7.96 -1.61 8.50
N LEU A 187 -9.22 -1.36 8.15
CA LEU A 187 -10.30 -2.33 8.30
C LEU A 187 -10.10 -3.55 7.39
N VAL A 188 -9.68 -3.32 6.13
CA VAL A 188 -9.32 -4.41 5.21
C VAL A 188 -8.15 -5.21 5.76
N THR A 189 -7.08 -4.53 6.20
CA THR A 189 -5.89 -5.18 6.75
C THR A 189 -6.25 -6.03 7.97
N ARG A 190 -7.01 -5.48 8.93
CA ARG A 190 -7.53 -6.23 10.08
C ARG A 190 -8.33 -7.45 9.65
N LYS A 191 -9.28 -7.29 8.71
CA LYS A 191 -10.13 -8.40 8.23
C LYS A 191 -9.32 -9.51 7.60
N ARG A 192 -8.24 -9.19 6.88
CA ARG A 192 -7.44 -10.16 6.11
C ARG A 192 -6.33 -10.81 6.94
N LEU A 193 -5.75 -10.09 7.90
CA LEU A 193 -4.61 -10.57 8.67
C LEU A 193 -4.96 -10.98 10.11
N GLY A 194 -6.11 -10.54 10.64
CA GLY A 194 -6.53 -10.83 12.01
C GLY A 194 -5.84 -9.99 13.08
N ILE A 195 -5.09 -8.94 12.70
CA ILE A 195 -4.35 -8.07 13.61
C ILE A 195 -5.24 -6.99 14.23
N ARG A 196 -4.88 -6.50 15.41
CA ARG A 196 -5.62 -5.42 16.10
C ARG A 196 -5.24 -4.04 15.55
N ILE A 197 -6.22 -3.15 15.43
CA ILE A 197 -5.99 -1.71 15.19
C ILE A 197 -5.88 -1.05 16.56
N VAL A 198 -4.80 -0.34 16.81
CA VAL A 198 -4.45 0.22 18.12
C VAL A 198 -4.13 1.70 17.99
N ASN A 199 -4.72 2.52 18.89
CA ASN A 199 -4.30 3.90 19.06
C ASN A 199 -3.01 3.94 19.89
N ILE A 200 -2.03 4.74 19.48
CA ILE A 200 -0.77 4.87 20.24
C ILE A 200 -0.98 5.30 21.70
N ARG A 201 -2.06 6.04 21.98
CA ARG A 201 -2.39 6.50 23.35
C ARG A 201 -2.81 5.36 24.29
N ASP A 202 -3.23 4.23 23.74
CA ASP A 202 -3.64 3.06 24.51
C ASP A 202 -2.45 2.14 24.83
N VAL A 203 -1.30 2.34 24.17
CA VAL A 203 -0.11 1.52 24.35
C VAL A 203 0.56 1.82 25.69
N LYS A 204 0.69 0.77 26.51
CA LYS A 204 1.37 0.82 27.80
C LYS A 204 2.77 0.23 27.68
N LYS A 205 3.77 0.97 28.16
CA LYS A 205 5.15 0.49 28.27
C LYS A 205 5.45 -0.02 29.67
N GLN A 206 5.98 -1.22 29.79
CA GLN A 206 6.45 -1.82 31.04
C GLN A 206 7.89 -2.33 30.84
N GLY A 207 8.87 -1.57 31.33
CA GLY A 207 10.28 -1.83 31.06
C GLY A 207 10.58 -1.82 29.55
N ARG A 208 10.95 -2.99 29.01
CA ARG A 208 11.23 -3.19 27.57
C ARG A 208 10.05 -3.78 26.79
N LYS A 209 8.90 -3.99 27.42
CA LYS A 209 7.70 -4.59 26.80
C LYS A 209 6.63 -3.52 26.54
N LEU A 210 5.82 -3.75 25.51
CA LEU A 210 4.63 -2.97 25.18
C LEU A 210 3.40 -3.87 25.32
N ASN A 211 2.26 -3.32 25.73
CA ASN A 211 0.98 -4.03 25.78
C ASN A 211 -0.20 -3.07 25.62
N VAL A 212 -1.35 -3.63 25.23
CA VAL A 212 -2.67 -2.97 25.23
C VAL A 212 -3.64 -3.93 25.88
N ASP A 213 -4.35 -3.47 26.91
CA ASP A 213 -5.30 -4.27 27.71
C ASP A 213 -4.72 -5.59 28.24
N GLY A 214 -3.43 -5.57 28.62
CA GLY A 214 -2.74 -6.74 29.15
C GLY A 214 -2.22 -7.72 28.09
N ILE A 215 -2.58 -7.55 26.81
CA ILE A 215 -2.08 -8.37 25.71
C ILE A 215 -0.75 -7.79 25.20
N PRO A 216 0.34 -8.57 25.19
CA PRO A 216 1.64 -8.07 24.75
C PRO A 216 1.64 -7.72 23.27
N ILE A 217 2.38 -6.67 22.92
CA ILE A 217 2.70 -6.30 21.55
C ILE A 217 4.12 -6.78 21.27
N GLU A 218 4.24 -7.72 20.34
CA GLU A 218 5.52 -8.28 19.90
C GLU A 218 5.98 -7.68 18.58
N ARG A 219 5.04 -7.20 17.76
CA ARG A 219 5.33 -6.58 16.47
C ARG A 219 4.34 -5.46 16.15
N ILE A 220 4.86 -4.41 15.53
CA ILE A 220 4.08 -3.23 15.15
C ILE A 220 4.14 -3.09 13.63
N TYR A 221 2.98 -3.14 12.99
CA TYR A 221 2.76 -2.60 11.66
C TYR A 221 2.49 -1.10 11.82
N ASN A 222 3.57 -0.30 11.72
CA ASN A 222 3.52 1.11 12.05
C ASN A 222 2.85 1.94 10.96
N ARG A 223 1.80 2.68 11.34
CA ARG A 223 1.12 3.67 10.49
C ARG A 223 1.27 5.10 11.02
N VAL A 224 2.01 5.30 12.10
CA VAL A 224 2.33 6.64 12.61
C VAL A 224 3.53 7.22 11.87
N ILE A 225 3.39 8.46 11.40
CA ILE A 225 4.49 9.31 10.95
C ILE A 225 4.85 10.25 12.09
N VAL A 226 6.14 10.45 12.33
CA VAL A 226 6.65 11.45 13.26
C VAL A 226 6.92 12.71 12.45
N ASP A 227 5.91 13.57 12.31
CA ASP A 227 6.00 14.88 11.66
C ASP A 227 5.96 16.05 12.65
#